data_AF-A0A8C3N709-F1
#
_entry.id   AF-A0A8C3N709-F1
#
_cell.length_a   1.000
_cell.length_b   1.000
_cell.length_c   1.000
_cell.angle_alpha   90.00
_cell.angle_beta   90.00
_cell.angle_gamma   90.00
#
_symmetry.space_group_name_H-M   'P 1'
#
loop_
_entity.id
_entity.type
_entity.pdbx_description
1 polymer ?
#
loop_
_entity_poly.entity_id
_entity_poly.type
_entity_poly.pdbx_seq_one_letter_code
_entity_poly.pdbx_strand_id
1 'polypeptide(L)'
;MVSLLCCGPKMAACGLVLSAWGVVMLVLLGIFFNVHSAVLIEDVPFTEEDFNGGPERIYRLYEQVSYNCFIAVGLYALLGGFSLCQTRLNKRKEYMVR
;
A
#
# COMPACT_ATOMS: atom_id res chain seq x y z
N MET A 1 -18.15 -20.32 13.09
CA MET A 1 -17.10 -19.29 13.26
C MET A 1 -16.05 -19.55 12.18
N VAL A 2 -16.13 -18.86 11.04
CA VAL A 2 -15.19 -19.04 9.93
C VAL A 2 -13.81 -18.62 10.44
N SER A 3 -13.06 -19.59 10.97
CA SER A 3 -11.66 -19.39 11.35
C SER A 3 -10.89 -19.30 10.05
N LEU A 4 -10.77 -18.10 9.49
CA LEU A 4 -9.86 -17.79 8.39
C LEU A 4 -8.42 -17.71 8.92
N LEU A 5 -8.03 -18.72 9.70
CA LEU A 5 -6.70 -18.89 10.28
C LEU A 5 -5.80 -19.49 9.19
N CYS A 6 -5.59 -18.74 8.11
CA CYS A 6 -4.83 -19.25 6.95
C CYS A 6 -3.31 -19.12 7.15
N CYS A 7 -2.86 -18.23 8.04
CA CYS A 7 -1.44 -18.01 8.32
C CYS A 7 -1.05 -18.38 9.75
N GLY A 8 0.02 -19.17 9.88
CA GLY A 8 0.65 -19.47 11.18
C GLY A 8 1.19 -18.20 11.86
N PRO A 9 1.45 -18.24 13.19
CA PRO A 9 1.79 -17.07 14.00
C PRO A 9 3.01 -16.29 13.50
N LYS A 10 4.00 -16.97 12.89
CA LYS A 10 5.19 -16.35 12.32
C LYS A 10 4.92 -15.61 10.99
N MET A 11 4.09 -16.19 10.12
CA MET A 11 3.69 -15.57 8.84
C MET A 11 2.81 -14.35 9.05
N ALA A 12 1.90 -14.38 10.02
CA ALA A 12 1.06 -13.23 10.35
C ALA A 12 1.89 -12.04 10.87
N ALA A 13 2.92 -12.29 11.69
CA ALA A 13 3.82 -11.23 12.16
C ALA A 13 4.64 -10.61 11.01
N CYS A 14 5.15 -11.43 10.09
CA CYS A 14 5.85 -10.96 8.90
C CYS A 14 4.95 -10.09 8.00
N GLY A 15 3.72 -10.55 7.73
CA GLY A 15 2.74 -9.81 6.92
C GLY A 15 2.36 -8.46 7.51
N LEU A 16 2.35 -8.35 8.84
CA LEU A 16 2.08 -7.10 9.56
C LEU A 16 3.20 -6.08 9.41
N VAL A 17 4.46 -6.52 9.51
CA VAL A 17 5.64 -5.66 9.31
C VAL A 17 5.72 -5.16 7.88
N LEU A 18 5.54 -6.06 6.91
CA LEU A 18 5.55 -5.72 5.48
C LEU A 18 4.40 -4.77 5.12
N SER A 19 3.21 -5.00 5.69
CA SER A 19 2.06 -4.12 5.49
C SER A 19 2.31 -2.73 6.07
N ALA A 20 2.81 -2.63 7.30
CA ALA A 20 3.11 -1.34 7.92
C ALA A 20 4.16 -0.55 7.12
N TRP A 21 5.23 -1.23 6.68
CA TRP A 21 6.24 -0.64 5.82
C TRP A 21 5.67 -0.15 4.48
N GLY A 22 4.88 -1.00 3.82
CA GLY A 22 4.24 -0.68 2.55
C GLY A 22 3.31 0.53 2.65
N VAL A 23 2.48 0.60 3.70
CA VAL A 23 1.60 1.76 3.94
C VAL A 23 2.40 3.05 4.06
N VAL A 24 3.45 3.09 4.87
CA VAL A 24 4.24 4.31 5.08
C VAL A 24 4.90 4.78 3.78
N MET A 25 5.52 3.86 3.03
CA MET A 25 6.18 4.18 1.77
C MET A 25 5.17 4.67 0.71
N LEU A 26 4.04 3.97 0.54
CA LEU A 26 3.05 4.32 -0.47
C LEU A 26 2.32 5.64 -0.15
N VAL A 27 2.07 5.96 1.13
CA VAL A 27 1.49 7.25 1.50
C VAL A 27 2.42 8.41 1.15
N LEU A 28 3.72 8.29 1.48
CA LEU A 28 4.71 9.31 1.14
C LEU A 28 4.81 9.50 -0.38
N LEU A 29 4.89 8.39 -1.12
CA LEU A 29 4.96 8.42 -2.58
C LEU A 29 3.69 9.05 -3.19
N GLY A 30 2.50 8.67 -2.71
CA GLY A 30 1.22 9.22 -3.16
C GLY A 30 1.12 10.73 -2.95
N ILE A 31 1.59 11.25 -1.80
CA ILE A 31 1.64 12.69 -1.52
C ILE A 31 2.63 13.39 -2.47
N PHE A 32 3.83 12.84 -2.69
CA PHE A 32 4.81 13.43 -3.59
C PHE A 32 4.34 13.48 -5.05
N PHE A 33 3.60 12.46 -5.51
CA PHE A 33 2.94 12.50 -6.83
C PHE A 33 1.81 13.53 -6.88
N ASN A 34 1.04 13.71 -5.80
CA ASN A 34 -0.05 14.70 -5.74
C ASN A 34 0.47 16.15 -5.80
N VAL A 35 1.65 16.41 -5.23
CA VAL A 35 2.32 17.73 -5.28
C VAL A 35 3.09 17.94 -6.60
N HIS A 36 3.06 16.98 -7.53
CA HIS A 36 3.75 17.06 -8.82
C HIS A 36 5.27 17.28 -8.69
N SER A 37 5.92 16.53 -7.77
CA SER A 37 7.35 16.67 -7.52
C SER A 37 8.19 16.31 -8.74
N ALA A 38 9.09 17.19 -9.16
CA ALA A 38 9.98 17.00 -10.31
C ALA A 38 10.97 15.82 -10.15
N VAL A 39 11.23 15.39 -8.90
CA VAL A 39 12.08 14.22 -8.61
C VAL A 39 11.46 12.92 -9.12
N LEU A 40 10.13 12.84 -9.20
CA LEU A 40 9.39 11.62 -9.55
C LEU A 40 9.04 11.54 -11.04
N ILE A 41 9.68 12.39 -11.87
CA ILE A 41 9.40 12.45 -13.30
C ILE A 41 9.81 11.14 -14.00
N GLU A 42 10.89 10.49 -13.58
CA GLU A 42 11.33 9.23 -14.20
C GLU A 42 10.39 8.04 -13.92
N ASP A 43 9.60 8.11 -12.84
CA ASP A 43 8.67 7.05 -12.44
C ASP A 43 7.30 7.14 -13.14
N VAL A 44 6.99 8.29 -13.78
CA VAL A 44 5.74 8.49 -14.51
C VAL A 44 5.93 8.02 -15.96
N PRO A 45 5.04 7.16 -16.49
CA PRO A 45 5.16 6.65 -17.85
C PRO A 45 4.76 7.70 -18.87
N PHE A 46 5.70 8.57 -19.24
CA PHE A 46 5.48 9.58 -20.28
C PHE A 46 5.67 8.99 -21.67
N THR A 47 4.85 9.47 -22.61
CA THR A 47 5.04 9.24 -24.05
C THR A 47 5.48 10.55 -24.70
N GLU A 48 6.21 10.49 -25.82
CA GLU A 48 6.60 11.71 -26.57
C GLU A 48 5.38 12.55 -27.00
N GLU A 49 4.23 11.89 -27.18
CA GLU A 49 2.96 12.55 -27.44
C GLU A 49 2.47 13.40 -26.26
N ASP A 50 2.80 13.08 -25.01
CA ASP A 50 2.34 13.83 -23.83
C ASP A 50 3.02 15.20 -23.68
N PHE A 51 4.15 15.40 -24.35
CA PHE A 51 4.80 16.70 -24.46
C PHE A 51 4.17 17.59 -25.56
N ASN A 52 3.43 16.98 -26.50
CA ASN A 52 2.69 17.67 -27.55
C ASN A 52 1.27 18.02 -27.07
N GLY A 53 1.13 19.14 -26.35
CA GLY A 53 -0.18 19.65 -25.92
C GLY A 53 -0.22 20.49 -24.65
N GLY A 54 0.92 20.74 -24.00
CA GLY A 54 1.00 21.55 -22.78
C GLY A 54 0.97 20.73 -21.49
N PRO A 55 1.18 21.38 -20.33
CA PRO A 55 1.46 20.70 -19.06
C PRO A 55 0.24 19.98 -18.44
N GLU A 56 -0.97 20.22 -18.94
CA GLU A 56 -2.20 19.65 -18.37
C GLU A 56 -2.21 18.12 -18.44
N ARG A 57 -1.74 17.54 -19.56
CA ARG A 57 -1.70 16.09 -19.73
C ARG A 57 -0.72 15.45 -18.75
N ILE A 58 0.42 16.09 -18.53
CA ILE A 58 1.44 15.69 -17.54
C ILE A 58 0.84 15.67 -16.13
N TYR A 59 0.10 16.70 -15.73
CA TYR A 59 -0.53 16.74 -14.41
C TYR A 59 -1.56 15.62 -14.21
N ARG A 60 -2.36 15.30 -15.24
CA ARG A 60 -3.30 14.16 -15.18
C ARG A 60 -2.59 12.81 -14.97
N LEU A 61 -1.43 12.62 -15.60
CA LEU A 61 -0.60 11.42 -15.41
C LEU A 61 -0.07 11.30 -13.97
N TYR A 62 0.43 12.40 -13.39
CA TYR A 62 0.83 12.46 -11.98
C TYR A 62 -0.32 12.11 -11.04
N GLU A 63 -1.50 12.69 -11.29
CA GLU A 63 -2.69 12.44 -10.47
C GLU A 63 -3.14 10.98 -10.58
N GLN A 64 -3.10 10.39 -11.78
CA GLN A 64 -3.43 8.97 -11.99
C GLN A 64 -2.49 8.03 -11.22
N VAL A 65 -1.17 8.28 -11.25
CA VAL A 65 -0.19 7.49 -10.48
C VAL A 65 -0.40 7.67 -8.97
N SER A 66 -0.66 8.90 -8.52
CA SER A 66 -0.98 9.21 -7.12
C SER A 66 -2.21 8.43 -6.63
N TYR A 67 -3.30 8.41 -7.40
CA TYR A 67 -4.50 7.65 -7.06
C TYR A 67 -4.24 6.15 -6.94
N ASN A 68 -3.48 5.56 -7.86
CA ASN A 68 -3.10 4.15 -7.78
C ASN A 68 -2.31 3.85 -6.50
N CYS A 69 -1.44 4.77 -6.10
CA CYS A 69 -0.67 4.65 -4.86
C CYS A 69 -1.58 4.68 -3.62
N PHE A 70 -2.54 5.60 -3.57
CA PHE A 70 -3.52 5.67 -2.46
C PHE A 70 -4.44 4.45 -2.40
N ILE A 71 -4.84 3.88 -3.54
CA ILE A 71 -5.60 2.63 -3.56
C ILE A 71 -4.76 1.49 -2.96
N ALA A 72 -3.48 1.41 -3.34
CA ALA A 72 -2.55 0.42 -2.79
C ALA A 72 -2.37 0.59 -1.27
N VAL A 73 -2.27 1.82 -0.76
CA VAL A 73 -2.27 2.11 0.69
C VAL A 73 -3.48 1.47 1.37
N GLY A 74 -4.68 1.66 0.80
CA GLY A 74 -5.91 1.08 1.34
C GLY A 74 -5.85 -0.46 1.42
N LEU A 75 -5.38 -1.10 0.35
CA LEU A 75 -5.22 -2.57 0.30
C LEU A 75 -4.20 -3.07 1.34
N TYR A 76 -3.05 -2.42 1.44
CA TYR A 76 -2.04 -2.78 2.43
C TYR A 76 -2.55 -2.56 3.87
N ALA A 77 -3.30 -1.49 4.13
CA ALA A 77 -3.90 -1.24 5.44
C ALA A 77 -4.94 -2.32 5.81
N LEU A 78 -5.78 -2.74 4.87
CA LEU A 78 -6.73 -3.85 5.06
C LEU A 78 -6.00 -5.16 5.35
N LEU A 79 -4.94 -5.46 4.60
CA LEU A 79 -4.12 -6.67 4.81
C LEU A 79 -3.41 -6.67 6.18
N GLY A 80 -2.93 -5.50 6.61
CA GLY A 80 -2.32 -5.30 7.92
C GLY A 80 -3.33 -5.45 9.06
N GLY A 81 -4.52 -4.88 8.91
CA GLY A 81 -5.63 -5.06 9.84
C GLY A 81 -6.06 -6.52 9.96
N PHE A 82 -6.14 -7.23 8.83
CA PHE A 82 -6.43 -8.66 8.82
C PHE A 82 -5.32 -9.47 9.51
N SER A 83 -4.05 -9.14 9.26
CA SER A 83 -2.89 -9.78 9.91
C SER A 83 -2.87 -9.53 11.43
N LEU A 84 -3.22 -8.31 11.87
CA LEU A 84 -3.39 -7.96 13.29
C LEU A 84 -4.47 -8.82 13.95
N CYS A 85 -5.64 -8.94 13.33
CA CYS A 85 -6.72 -9.81 13.81
C CYS A 85 -6.26 -11.27 13.92
N GLN A 86 -5.55 -11.79 12.91
CA GLN A 86 -4.99 -13.14 12.95
C GLN A 86 -3.96 -13.32 14.07
N THR A 87 -3.03 -12.38 14.27
CA THR A 87 -2.06 -12.45 15.36
C THR A 87 -2.73 -12.44 16.73
N ARG A 88 -3.79 -11.63 16.91
CA ARG A 88 -4.56 -11.58 18.17
C ARG A 88 -5.28 -12.91 18.43
N LEU A 89 -5.89 -13.51 17.41
CA LEU A 89 -6.56 -14.81 17.53
C LEU A 89 -5.57 -15.96 17.77
N ASN A 90 -4.41 -15.95 17.11
CA ASN A 90 -3.34 -16.93 17.32
C ASN A 90 -2.81 -16.86 18.76
N LYS A 91 -2.57 -15.65 19.30
CA LYS A 91 -2.19 -15.48 20.71
C LYS A 91 -3.24 -16.04 21.66
N ARG A 92 -4.54 -15.79 21.44
CA ARG A 92 -5.61 -16.33 22.30
C ARG A 92 -5.67 -17.87 22.31
N LYS A 93 -5.38 -18.53 21.17
CA LYS A 93 -5.33 -20.00 21.11
C LYS A 93 -4.12 -20.58 21.84
N GLU A 94 -2.97 -19.94 21.79
CA GLU A 94 -1.78 -20.38 22.55
C GLU A 94 -2.03 -20.38 24.07
N TYR A 95 -2.77 -19.41 24.61
CA TYR A 95 -3.11 -19.37 26.04
C TYR A 95 -4.13 -20.43 26.48
N MET A 96 -4.89 -21.04 25.55
CA MET A 96 -5.91 -22.05 25.88
C MET A 96 -5.38 -23.50 25.81
N VAL A 97 -4.18 -23.69 25.25
CA VAL A 97 -3.54 -25.01 25.08
C VAL A 97 -2.46 -25.25 26.15
N ARG A 98 -2.17 -24.24 26.97
CA ARG A 98 -1.22 -24.30 28.09
C ARG A 98 -1.98 -24.21 29.40
#